data_AF-A0A1W1DI97-F1
#
_entry.id   AF-A0A1W1DI97-F1
#
_cell.length_a   1.000
_cell.length_b   1.000
_cell.length_c   1.000
_cell.angle_alpha   90.00
_cell.angle_beta   90.00
_cell.angle_gamma   90.00
#
_symmetry.space_group_name_H-M   'P 1'
#
loop_
_entity.id
_entity.type
_entity.pdbx_description
1 polymer ?
#
loop_
_entity_poly.entity_id
_entity_poly.type
_entity_poly.pdbx_seq_one_letter_code
_entity_poly.pdbx_strand_id
1 'polypeptide(L)'
;MKDIQQWFEDNKNEPGFDLVTWGFKSGDIITMPEVGVCSIESVNESNSPTKRQDCASENGDWVAKVVQIEDSGTTTMAVGGFLGATEATHDVAEVEYIKSPLVTALAIFIVAALIFGSPLVAAILTSTLLVTLFGQYGLGAYYTSVENWSGNLHFATLVSLSIAMGLGVDYGIYMISRLKEEMAATGGKWVESLQNTLETTGAAVFASIVVLLASFIPLLMTQLANTWALGVFISEALIIDVVLALTIIPLLVYIFKPKYVFGNKK
;
A
#
# COMPACT_ATOMS: atom_id res chain seq x y z
N MET A 1 4.11 9.70 15.14
CA MET A 1 3.27 8.57 15.61
C MET A 1 3.76 7.93 16.91
N LYS A 2 4.71 8.56 17.63
CA LYS A 2 5.08 8.18 19.00
C LYS A 2 3.92 8.38 19.99
N ASP A 3 2.97 9.27 19.66
CA ASP A 3 1.87 9.66 20.57
C ASP A 3 0.99 8.51 21.03
N ILE A 4 0.70 7.51 20.19
CA ILE A 4 -0.24 6.46 20.61
C ILE A 4 0.42 5.52 21.62
N GLN A 5 1.64 5.04 21.34
CA GLN A 5 2.38 4.19 22.28
C GLN A 5 2.78 4.95 23.56
N GLN A 6 3.14 6.24 23.44
CA GLN A 6 3.42 7.12 24.58
C GLN A 6 2.15 7.31 25.45
N TRP A 7 0.99 7.53 24.81
CA TRP A 7 -0.31 7.60 25.49
C TRP A 7 -0.65 6.28 26.21
N PHE A 8 -0.34 5.12 25.60
CA PHE A 8 -0.52 3.83 26.27
C PHE A 8 0.37 3.64 27.51
N GLU A 9 1.61 4.16 27.49
CA GLU A 9 2.48 4.13 28.67
C GLU A 9 2.02 5.13 29.75
N ASP A 10 1.63 6.33 29.34
CA ASP A 10 1.23 7.41 30.25
C ASP A 10 -0.09 7.10 30.97
N ASN A 11 -1.01 6.39 30.32
CA ASN A 11 -2.34 6.07 30.84
C ASN A 11 -2.44 4.65 31.44
N LYS A 12 -1.34 3.88 31.47
CA LYS A 12 -1.31 2.48 31.97
C LYS A 12 -1.80 2.29 33.40
N ASN A 13 -1.63 3.31 34.24
CA ASN A 13 -1.97 3.27 35.66
C ASN A 13 -3.36 3.85 35.95
N GLU A 14 -4.14 4.23 34.92
CA GLU A 14 -5.49 4.73 35.11
C GLU A 14 -6.45 3.60 35.50
N PRO A 15 -7.33 3.82 36.49
CA PRO A 15 -8.29 2.82 36.92
C PRO A 15 -9.22 2.46 35.76
N GLY A 16 -9.11 1.21 35.27
CA GLY A 16 -9.87 0.70 34.13
C GLY A 16 -9.05 0.35 32.89
N PHE A 17 -7.78 0.76 32.82
CA PHE A 17 -6.92 0.53 31.66
C PHE A 17 -6.60 -0.96 31.43
N ASP A 18 -6.42 -1.72 32.51
CA ASP A 18 -6.18 -3.17 32.52
C ASP A 18 -7.46 -4.00 32.23
N LEU A 19 -8.64 -3.37 32.20
CA LEU A 19 -9.93 -4.03 31.98
C LEU A 19 -10.34 -4.03 30.50
N VAL A 20 -9.55 -3.36 29.65
CA VAL A 20 -9.74 -3.32 28.19
C VAL A 20 -8.76 -4.31 27.56
N THR A 21 -9.26 -5.39 26.96
CA THR A 21 -8.44 -6.30 26.16
C THR A 21 -8.13 -5.66 24.81
N TRP A 22 -6.93 -5.12 24.67
CA TRP A 22 -6.43 -4.51 23.44
C TRP A 22 -6.05 -5.60 22.42
N GLY A 23 -6.86 -5.75 21.38
CA GLY A 23 -6.68 -6.76 20.32
C GLY A 23 -8.00 -7.24 19.74
N PHE A 24 -8.80 -6.31 19.21
CA PHE A 24 -10.15 -6.59 18.75
C PHE A 24 -10.14 -7.27 17.39
N LYS A 25 -11.00 -8.27 17.22
CA LYS A 25 -11.40 -8.76 15.90
C LYS A 25 -12.84 -8.39 15.65
N SER A 26 -13.17 -8.12 14.39
CA SER A 26 -14.55 -7.90 13.95
C SER A 26 -15.49 -9.00 14.48
N GLY A 27 -16.38 -8.63 15.41
CA GLY A 27 -17.34 -9.53 16.06
C GLY A 27 -17.15 -9.72 17.57
N ASP A 28 -16.09 -9.17 18.17
CA ASP A 28 -15.87 -9.27 19.63
C ASP A 28 -16.87 -8.40 20.42
N ILE A 29 -17.53 -9.01 21.41
CA ILE A 29 -18.47 -8.34 22.31
C ILE A 29 -17.72 -7.93 23.57
N ILE A 30 -17.51 -6.64 23.75
CA ILE A 30 -16.84 -6.08 24.92
C ILE A 30 -17.87 -5.94 26.06
N THR A 31 -17.58 -6.49 27.23
CA THR A 31 -18.32 -6.25 28.47
C THR A 31 -17.45 -5.40 29.39
N MET A 32 -17.80 -4.13 29.57
CA MET A 32 -17.13 -3.24 30.53
C MET A 32 -17.76 -3.42 31.91
N PRO A 33 -16.99 -3.66 32.98
CA PRO A 33 -17.56 -3.68 34.33
C PRO A 33 -17.73 -2.25 34.83
N GLU A 34 -18.88 -2.01 35.46
CA GLU A 34 -19.32 -0.74 36.08
C GLU A 34 -19.76 0.37 35.11
N VAL A 35 -20.99 0.19 34.60
CA VAL A 35 -21.79 1.26 33.99
C VAL A 35 -22.17 2.30 35.06
N GLY A 36 -21.56 3.48 34.96
CA GLY A 36 -22.16 4.74 35.40
C GLY A 36 -23.40 5.10 34.54
N VAL A 37 -24.19 6.06 34.98
CA VAL A 37 -25.56 6.33 34.49
C VAL A 37 -25.63 6.56 32.97
N CYS A 38 -26.21 5.59 32.25
CA CYS A 38 -26.55 5.72 30.84
C CYS A 38 -27.81 6.60 30.67
N SER A 39 -27.70 7.76 30.02
CA SER A 39 -28.86 8.52 29.54
C SER A 39 -29.18 8.12 28.10
N ILE A 40 -30.34 7.47 27.91
CA ILE A 40 -30.83 7.10 26.58
C ILE A 40 -31.57 8.32 26.01
N GLU A 41 -30.95 9.03 25.08
CA GLU A 41 -31.63 10.06 24.29
C GLU A 41 -32.08 9.47 22.95
N SER A 42 -33.40 9.34 22.77
CA SER A 42 -33.97 8.90 21.50
C SER A 42 -33.84 10.02 20.46
N VAL A 43 -32.81 9.95 19.60
CA VAL A 43 -32.74 10.80 18.40
C VAL A 43 -33.76 10.26 17.39
N ASN A 44 -34.92 10.91 17.32
CA ASN A 44 -35.96 10.56 16.37
C ASN A 44 -35.64 11.19 15.00
N GLU A 45 -34.61 10.67 14.32
CA GLU A 45 -34.33 11.00 12.92
C GLU A 45 -35.15 10.07 12.03
N SER A 46 -36.30 10.60 11.59
CA SER A 46 -37.22 10.00 10.61
C SER A 46 -36.44 9.41 9.41
N ASN A 47 -36.32 8.08 9.35
CA ASN A 47 -35.67 7.23 8.33
C ASN A 47 -34.21 6.73 8.57
N SER A 48 -33.76 6.53 9.81
CA SER A 48 -32.53 5.75 10.06
C SER A 48 -32.75 4.58 11.05
N PRO A 49 -32.22 3.36 10.78
CA PRO A 49 -32.35 2.19 11.67
C PRO A 49 -31.36 2.22 12.87
N THR A 50 -30.75 3.36 13.15
CA THR A 50 -29.62 3.49 14.08
C THR A 50 -30.05 4.15 15.38
N LYS A 51 -29.83 3.47 16.53
CA LYS A 51 -29.95 4.08 17.85
C LYS A 51 -28.56 4.47 18.35
N ARG A 52 -28.39 5.75 18.73
CA ARG A 52 -27.15 6.27 19.29
C ARG A 52 -27.20 6.16 20.81
N GLN A 53 -26.18 5.57 21.42
CA GLN A 53 -26.04 5.53 22.86
C GLN A 53 -24.65 6.09 23.23
N ASP A 54 -24.66 7.28 23.81
CA ASP A 54 -23.45 7.96 24.24
C ASP A 54 -23.17 7.56 25.71
N CYS A 55 -22.09 6.81 25.94
CA CYS A 55 -21.67 6.38 27.27
C CYS A 55 -20.56 7.32 27.75
N ALA A 56 -20.82 8.07 28.83
CA ALA A 56 -19.84 8.95 29.46
C ALA A 56 -19.51 8.47 30.87
N SER A 57 -18.25 8.65 31.29
CA SER A 57 -17.86 8.52 32.72
C SER A 57 -18.63 9.55 33.56
N GLU A 58 -19.02 9.20 34.80
CA GLU A 58 -19.66 10.15 35.74
C GLU A 58 -18.84 11.44 35.96
N ASN A 59 -17.52 11.37 35.75
CA ASN A 59 -16.60 12.52 35.88
C ASN A 59 -16.26 13.21 34.55
N GLY A 60 -16.79 12.76 33.41
CA GLY A 60 -16.60 13.41 32.10
C GLY A 60 -15.24 13.21 31.42
N ASP A 61 -14.35 12.37 31.95
CA ASP A 61 -12.98 12.15 31.42
C ASP A 61 -12.94 11.42 30.07
N TRP A 62 -13.96 10.61 29.75
CA TRP A 62 -14.06 9.93 28.46
C TRP A 62 -15.50 9.71 28.01
N VAL A 63 -15.66 9.71 26.68
CA VAL A 63 -16.94 9.48 25.98
C VAL A 63 -16.75 8.33 25.00
N ALA A 64 -17.34 7.17 25.29
CA ALA A 64 -17.42 6.05 24.37
C ALA A 64 -18.71 6.20 23.55
N LYS A 65 -18.57 6.43 22.24
CA LYS A 65 -19.69 6.54 21.31
C LYS A 65 -19.97 5.17 20.72
N VAL A 66 -20.99 4.49 21.26
CA VAL A 66 -21.45 3.19 20.79
C VAL A 66 -22.68 3.43 19.91
N VAL A 67 -22.62 2.95 18.67
CA VAL A 67 -23.78 2.95 17.77
C VAL A 67 -24.35 1.54 17.78
N GLN A 68 -25.61 1.40 18.18
CA GLN A 68 -26.34 0.15 18.04
C GLN A 68 -26.92 0.11 16.62
N ILE A 69 -26.48 -0.86 15.84
CA ILE A 69 -27.05 -1.16 14.52
C ILE A 69 -27.97 -2.36 14.73
N GLU A 70 -29.27 -2.14 14.57
CA GLU A 70 -30.27 -3.20 14.66
C GLU A 70 -30.47 -3.77 13.24
N ASP A 71 -29.72 -4.83 12.91
CA ASP A 71 -29.92 -5.58 11.67
C ASP A 71 -30.49 -6.96 11.99
N SER A 72 -31.67 -7.24 11.40
CA SER A 72 -32.32 -8.55 11.29
C SER A 72 -32.13 -9.52 12.48
N GLY A 73 -32.35 -9.02 13.70
CA GLY A 73 -32.45 -9.82 14.93
C GLY A 73 -31.17 -9.96 15.77
N THR A 74 -30.08 -9.29 15.41
CA THR A 74 -28.84 -9.28 16.20
C THR A 74 -28.47 -7.84 16.57
N THR A 75 -28.28 -7.57 17.88
CA THR A 75 -27.78 -6.27 18.34
C THR A 75 -26.26 -6.28 18.29
N THR A 76 -25.67 -5.65 17.29
CA THR A 76 -24.22 -5.46 17.17
C THR A 76 -23.82 -4.07 17.67
N MET A 77 -22.85 -4.03 18.58
CA MET A 77 -22.25 -2.79 19.06
C MET A 77 -21.14 -2.37 18.10
N ALA A 78 -21.23 -1.15 17.56
CA ALA A 78 -20.18 -0.56 16.74
C ALA A 78 -19.47 0.58 17.50
N VAL A 79 -18.14 0.57 17.47
CA VAL A 79 -17.31 1.64 18.05
C VAL A 79 -17.05 2.70 16.98
N GLY A 80 -17.50 3.93 17.21
CA GLY A 80 -17.28 5.06 16.31
C GLY A 80 -16.09 5.96 16.70
N GLY A 81 -15.98 7.12 16.06
CA GLY A 81 -14.93 8.12 16.35
C GLY A 81 -13.61 7.86 15.61
N PHE A 82 -12.57 8.64 15.94
CA PHE A 82 -11.27 8.56 15.26
C PHE A 82 -10.60 7.17 15.42
N LEU A 83 -10.72 6.56 16.60
CA LEU A 83 -10.22 5.21 16.89
C LEU A 83 -10.98 4.15 16.09
N GLY A 84 -12.33 4.16 16.13
CA GLY A 84 -13.14 3.23 15.35
C GLY A 84 -12.93 3.35 13.83
N ALA A 85 -12.73 4.57 13.32
CA ALA A 85 -12.43 4.80 11.91
C ALA A 85 -11.04 4.28 11.51
N THR A 86 -10.04 4.43 12.39
CA THR A 86 -8.68 3.95 12.17
C THR A 86 -8.62 2.42 12.19
N GLU A 87 -9.32 1.79 13.14
CA GLU A 87 -9.38 0.33 13.22
C GLU A 87 -10.13 -0.28 12.03
N ALA A 88 -11.26 0.31 11.63
CA ALA A 88 -11.97 -0.15 10.44
C ALA A 88 -11.13 -0.01 9.16
N THR A 89 -10.28 1.02 9.05
CA THR A 89 -9.34 1.13 7.92
C THR A 89 -8.20 0.13 8.02
N HIS A 90 -7.73 -0.18 9.22
CA HIS A 90 -6.72 -1.21 9.46
C HIS A 90 -7.23 -2.60 9.05
N ASP A 91 -8.42 -3.00 9.52
CA ASP A 91 -9.05 -4.29 9.20
C ASP A 91 -9.22 -4.50 7.70
N VAL A 92 -9.70 -3.47 6.99
CA VAL A 92 -9.84 -3.51 5.54
C VAL A 92 -8.47 -3.61 4.88
N ALA A 93 -7.49 -2.85 5.35
CA ALA A 93 -6.16 -2.84 4.76
C ALA A 93 -5.42 -4.17 4.98
N GLU A 94 -5.64 -4.88 6.09
CA GLU A 94 -5.05 -6.20 6.36
C GLU A 94 -5.56 -7.25 5.36
N VAL A 95 -6.87 -7.27 5.11
CA VAL A 95 -7.48 -8.21 4.14
C VAL A 95 -7.02 -7.90 2.72
N GLU A 96 -6.86 -6.63 2.37
CA GLU A 96 -6.42 -6.18 1.05
C GLU A 96 -4.91 -6.24 0.86
N TYR A 97 -4.14 -6.40 1.94
CA TYR A 97 -2.67 -6.39 1.91
C TYR A 97 -2.06 -7.43 0.97
N ILE A 98 -2.69 -8.61 0.85
CA ILE A 98 -2.22 -9.66 -0.07
C ILE A 98 -3.07 -9.69 -1.35
N LYS A 99 -4.37 -9.42 -1.24
CA LYS A 99 -5.30 -9.54 -2.38
C LYS A 99 -5.06 -8.46 -3.43
N SER A 100 -4.95 -7.20 -3.00
CA SER A 100 -4.77 -6.05 -3.89
C SER A 100 -3.56 -6.19 -4.82
N PRO A 101 -2.33 -6.42 -4.33
CA PRO A 101 -1.19 -6.55 -5.23
C PRO A 101 -1.24 -7.78 -6.12
N LEU A 102 -1.84 -8.89 -5.65
CA LEU A 102 -1.95 -10.10 -6.46
C LEU A 102 -2.91 -9.89 -7.63
N VAL A 103 -4.03 -9.20 -7.39
CA VAL A 103 -4.98 -8.81 -8.44
C VAL A 103 -4.32 -7.83 -9.42
N THR A 104 -3.62 -6.81 -8.93
CA THR A 104 -2.90 -5.85 -9.78
C THR A 104 -1.81 -6.52 -10.61
N ALA A 105 -1.00 -7.39 -10.02
CA ALA A 105 0.04 -8.15 -10.72
C ALA A 105 -0.56 -9.07 -11.79
N LEU A 106 -1.68 -9.74 -11.49
CA LEU A 106 -2.39 -10.58 -12.46
C LEU A 106 -2.97 -9.75 -13.60
N ALA A 107 -3.58 -8.61 -13.30
CA ALA A 107 -4.13 -7.70 -14.30
C ALA A 107 -3.03 -7.19 -15.24
N ILE A 108 -1.89 -6.77 -14.68
CA ILE A 108 -0.72 -6.34 -15.45
C ILE A 108 -0.19 -7.49 -16.30
N PHE A 109 -0.06 -8.70 -15.74
CA PHE A 109 0.41 -9.87 -16.49
C PHE A 109 -0.46 -10.12 -17.72
N ILE A 110 -1.79 -10.09 -17.56
CA ILE A 110 -2.73 -10.29 -18.67
C ILE A 110 -2.58 -9.18 -19.71
N VAL A 111 -2.57 -7.91 -19.29
CA VAL A 111 -2.45 -6.77 -20.19
C VAL A 111 -1.11 -6.79 -20.94
N ALA A 112 0.00 -7.02 -20.24
CA ALA A 112 1.32 -7.14 -20.85
C ALA A 112 1.41 -8.33 -21.82
N ALA A 113 0.82 -9.49 -21.46
CA ALA A 113 0.79 -10.65 -22.34
C ALA A 113 0.03 -10.36 -23.64
N LEU A 114 -1.06 -9.60 -23.57
CA LEU A 114 -1.83 -9.15 -24.74
C LEU A 114 -1.07 -8.14 -25.59
N ILE A 115 -0.43 -7.13 -24.97
CA ILE A 115 0.31 -6.08 -25.68
C ILE A 115 1.52 -6.67 -26.42
N PHE A 116 2.31 -7.52 -25.76
CA PHE A 116 3.52 -8.08 -26.35
C PHE A 116 3.28 -9.37 -27.14
N GLY A 117 2.10 -9.98 -27.02
CA GLY A 117 1.80 -11.29 -27.60
C GLY A 117 2.73 -12.39 -27.09
N SER A 118 3.41 -12.19 -25.95
CA SER A 118 4.40 -13.10 -25.39
C SER A 118 4.24 -13.20 -23.87
N PRO A 119 3.80 -14.37 -23.35
CA PRO A 119 3.64 -14.55 -21.90
C PRO A 119 4.98 -14.50 -21.16
N LEU A 120 6.10 -14.76 -21.84
CA LEU A 120 7.44 -14.68 -21.25
C LEU A 120 7.82 -13.23 -20.92
N VAL A 121 7.50 -12.28 -21.80
CA VAL A 121 7.75 -10.85 -21.56
C VAL A 121 6.88 -10.35 -20.41
N ALA A 122 5.61 -10.76 -20.39
CA ALA A 122 4.71 -10.46 -19.27
C ALA A 122 5.22 -11.02 -17.94
N ALA A 123 5.75 -12.26 -17.94
CA ALA A 123 6.33 -12.85 -16.74
C ALA A 123 7.57 -12.09 -16.25
N ILE A 124 8.43 -11.61 -17.16
CA ILE A 124 9.61 -10.79 -16.81
C ILE A 124 9.14 -9.49 -16.14
N LEU A 125 8.21 -8.76 -16.75
CA LEU A 125 7.67 -7.51 -16.19
C LEU A 125 6.98 -7.74 -14.85
N THR A 126 6.18 -8.79 -14.74
CA THR A 126 5.49 -9.11 -13.48
C THR A 126 6.49 -9.49 -12.39
N SER A 127 7.58 -10.18 -12.74
CA SER A 127 8.62 -10.56 -11.77
C SER A 127 9.31 -9.34 -11.15
N THR A 128 9.55 -8.28 -11.93
CA THR A 128 10.12 -7.04 -11.39
C THR A 128 9.16 -6.35 -10.42
N LEU A 129 7.85 -6.38 -10.66
CA LEU A 129 6.86 -5.82 -9.73
C LEU A 129 6.81 -6.55 -8.40
N LEU A 130 6.99 -7.88 -8.43
CA LEU A 130 7.07 -8.65 -7.19
C LEU A 130 8.29 -8.23 -6.38
N VAL A 131 9.41 -7.92 -7.03
CA VAL A 131 10.60 -7.40 -6.32
C VAL A 131 10.31 -6.05 -5.68
N THR A 132 9.67 -5.11 -6.39
CA THR A 132 9.25 -3.82 -5.82
C THR A 132 8.28 -3.99 -4.65
N LEU A 133 7.31 -4.91 -4.78
CA LEU A 133 6.38 -5.26 -3.70
C LEU A 133 7.10 -5.75 -2.45
N PHE A 134 8.03 -6.69 -2.60
CA PHE A 134 8.80 -7.21 -1.47
C PHE A 134 9.70 -6.13 -0.86
N GLY A 135 10.22 -5.21 -1.67
CA GLY A 135 10.95 -4.02 -1.20
C GLY A 135 10.07 -3.17 -0.27
N GLN A 136 8.91 -2.74 -0.77
CA GLN A 136 7.98 -1.91 0.00
C GLN A 136 7.48 -2.60 1.27
N TYR A 137 7.23 -3.91 1.22
CA TYR A 137 6.84 -4.68 2.41
C TYR A 137 7.99 -4.82 3.41
N GLY A 138 9.21 -4.99 2.92
CA GLY A 138 10.42 -4.97 3.74
C GLY A 138 10.61 -3.62 4.44
N LEU A 139 10.42 -2.52 3.71
CA LEU A 139 10.51 -1.18 4.28
C LEU A 139 9.38 -0.92 5.30
N GLY A 140 8.15 -1.35 4.99
CA GLY A 140 7.02 -1.27 5.91
C GLY A 140 7.28 -2.04 7.20
N ALA A 141 7.78 -3.28 7.08
CA ALA A 141 8.15 -4.10 8.24
C ALA A 141 9.28 -3.47 9.07
N TYR A 142 10.25 -2.80 8.41
CA TYR A 142 11.31 -2.08 9.10
C TYR A 142 10.77 -0.92 9.94
N TYR A 143 9.93 -0.05 9.38
CA TYR A 143 9.33 1.06 10.13
C TYR A 143 8.43 0.61 11.28
N THR A 144 7.66 -0.48 11.08
CA THR A 144 6.81 -1.04 12.14
C THR A 144 7.63 -1.65 13.28
N SER A 145 8.71 -2.39 12.97
CA SER A 145 9.48 -3.14 13.96
C SER A 145 10.57 -2.33 14.68
N VAL A 146 11.19 -1.36 13.99
CA VAL A 146 12.33 -0.60 14.52
C VAL A 146 11.91 0.75 15.06
N GLU A 147 10.98 1.43 14.40
CA GLU A 147 10.55 2.79 14.80
C GLU A 147 9.24 2.80 15.62
N ASN A 148 8.68 1.61 15.95
CA ASN A 148 7.38 1.44 16.61
C ASN A 148 6.27 2.28 15.96
N TRP A 149 6.35 2.43 14.64
CA TRP A 149 5.42 3.23 13.87
C TRP A 149 4.19 2.38 13.51
N SER A 150 3.13 2.46 14.32
CA SER A 150 1.96 1.55 14.22
C SER A 150 0.79 2.06 13.36
N GLY A 151 0.63 3.36 13.19
CA GLY A 151 -0.59 3.89 12.58
C GLY A 151 -0.57 3.82 11.06
N ASN A 152 -1.73 3.47 10.50
CA ASN A 152 -2.17 3.48 9.09
C ASN A 152 -1.10 3.31 8.00
N LEU A 153 -0.01 2.60 8.29
CA LEU A 153 1.09 2.36 7.38
C LEU A 153 0.62 1.43 6.26
N HIS A 154 -0.33 0.54 6.56
CA HIS A 154 -1.00 -0.31 5.59
C HIS A 154 -1.67 0.51 4.48
N PHE A 155 -2.36 1.62 4.81
CA PHE A 155 -2.98 2.47 3.80
C PHE A 155 -1.93 3.16 2.91
N ALA A 156 -0.90 3.75 3.52
CA ALA A 156 0.17 4.40 2.77
C ALA A 156 0.92 3.41 1.86
N THR A 157 1.15 2.19 2.34
CA THR A 157 1.79 1.11 1.58
C THR A 157 0.92 0.70 0.39
N LEU A 158 -0.39 0.46 0.59
CA LEU A 158 -1.29 0.05 -0.49
C LEU A 158 -1.40 1.09 -1.60
N VAL A 159 -1.51 2.37 -1.24
CA VAL A 159 -1.61 3.47 -2.22
C VAL A 159 -0.30 3.65 -2.97
N SER A 160 0.83 3.70 -2.25
CA SER A 160 2.15 3.85 -2.87
C SER A 160 2.51 2.66 -3.75
N LEU A 161 2.19 1.43 -3.34
CA LEU A 161 2.39 0.21 -4.12
C LEU A 161 1.60 0.22 -5.42
N SER A 162 0.36 0.70 -5.40
CA SER A 162 -0.46 0.83 -6.61
C SER A 162 0.15 1.81 -7.62
N ILE A 163 0.67 2.94 -7.12
CA ILE A 163 1.38 3.94 -7.95
C ILE A 163 2.68 3.35 -8.50
N ALA A 164 3.49 2.74 -7.63
CA ALA A 164 4.76 2.12 -7.99
C ALA A 164 4.58 1.04 -9.05
N MET A 165 3.65 0.10 -8.84
CA MET A 165 3.38 -0.95 -9.83
C MET A 165 2.99 -0.38 -11.19
N GLY A 166 2.21 0.70 -11.24
CA GLY A 166 1.86 1.36 -12.51
C GLY A 166 3.08 1.96 -13.21
N LEU A 167 3.91 2.69 -12.47
CA LEU A 167 5.10 3.35 -13.00
C LEU A 167 6.21 2.35 -13.39
N GLY A 168 6.48 1.36 -12.53
CA GLY A 168 7.46 0.31 -12.78
C GLY A 168 7.15 -0.51 -14.03
N VAL A 169 5.87 -0.83 -14.28
CA VAL A 169 5.46 -1.48 -15.55
C VAL A 169 5.74 -0.59 -16.74
N ASP A 170 5.38 0.69 -16.68
CA ASP A 170 5.57 1.61 -17.80
C ASP A 170 7.05 1.70 -18.21
N TYR A 171 7.95 1.83 -17.23
CA TYR A 171 9.39 1.81 -17.49
C TYR A 171 9.87 0.48 -18.07
N GLY A 172 9.36 -0.63 -17.56
CA GLY A 172 9.72 -1.94 -18.11
C GLY A 172 9.23 -2.14 -19.54
N ILE A 173 8.00 -1.72 -19.85
CA ILE A 173 7.44 -1.74 -21.20
C ILE A 173 8.29 -0.90 -22.15
N TYR A 174 8.60 0.32 -21.73
CA TYR A 174 9.39 1.26 -22.53
C TYR A 174 10.80 0.72 -22.81
N MET A 175 11.48 0.19 -21.79
CA MET A 175 12.80 -0.43 -21.92
C MET A 175 12.79 -1.64 -22.87
N ILE A 176 11.82 -2.55 -22.74
CA ILE A 176 11.72 -3.74 -23.59
C ILE A 176 11.38 -3.36 -25.04
N SER A 177 10.48 -2.39 -25.23
CA SER A 177 10.11 -1.90 -26.56
C SER A 177 11.33 -1.33 -27.28
N ARG A 178 12.11 -0.47 -26.60
CA ARG A 178 13.31 0.09 -27.19
C ARG A 178 14.38 -0.96 -27.47
N LEU A 179 14.60 -1.87 -26.51
CA LEU A 179 15.58 -2.93 -26.68
C LEU A 179 15.28 -3.79 -27.91
N LYS A 180 14.00 -4.07 -28.19
CA LYS A 180 13.58 -4.76 -29.41
C LYS A 180 13.87 -3.95 -30.67
N GLU A 181 13.63 -2.64 -30.67
CA GLU A 181 13.95 -1.77 -31.81
C GLU A 181 15.44 -1.78 -32.12
N GLU A 182 16.29 -1.61 -31.11
CA GLU A 182 17.75 -1.63 -31.26
C GLU A 182 18.26 -3.03 -31.67
N MET A 183 17.68 -4.11 -31.12
CA MET A 183 17.98 -5.49 -31.54
C MET A 183 17.66 -5.74 -33.02
N ALA A 184 16.60 -5.12 -33.54
CA ALA A 184 16.27 -5.17 -34.96
C ALA A 184 17.23 -4.30 -35.79
N ALA A 185 17.65 -3.14 -35.29
CA ALA A 185 18.52 -2.21 -35.98
C ALA A 185 19.98 -2.71 -36.10
N THR A 186 20.53 -3.35 -35.06
CA THR A 186 21.91 -3.85 -35.03
C THR A 186 22.09 -5.24 -35.64
N GLY A 187 21.02 -5.84 -36.17
CA GLY A 187 21.04 -7.18 -36.73
C GLY A 187 21.20 -8.29 -35.68
N GLY A 188 20.68 -8.08 -34.47
CA GLY A 188 20.68 -9.06 -33.39
C GLY A 188 21.94 -9.10 -32.52
N LYS A 189 22.81 -8.09 -32.62
CA LYS A 189 23.97 -7.96 -31.73
C LYS A 189 23.55 -7.44 -30.38
N TRP A 190 23.48 -8.33 -29.40
CA TRP A 190 23.00 -8.02 -28.05
C TRP A 190 23.75 -6.86 -27.38
N VAL A 191 25.08 -6.89 -27.37
CA VAL A 191 25.90 -5.90 -26.65
C VAL A 191 25.72 -4.50 -27.24
N GLU A 192 25.76 -4.39 -28.57
CA GLU A 192 25.57 -3.13 -29.29
C GLU A 192 24.14 -2.58 -29.07
N SER A 193 23.13 -3.43 -29.11
CA SER A 193 21.73 -3.04 -28.88
C SER A 193 21.47 -2.56 -27.47
N LEU A 194 22.06 -3.25 -26.48
CA LEU A 194 21.91 -2.89 -25.08
C LEU A 194 22.60 -1.56 -24.80
N GLN A 195 23.80 -1.36 -25.34
CA GLN A 195 24.53 -0.09 -25.19
C GLN A 195 23.72 1.08 -25.77
N ASN A 196 23.24 0.96 -27.02
CA ASN A 196 22.41 2.00 -27.64
C ASN A 196 21.12 2.28 -26.85
N THR A 197 20.47 1.22 -26.35
CA THR A 197 19.25 1.33 -25.54
C THR A 197 19.52 2.09 -24.23
N LEU A 198 20.62 1.78 -23.55
CA LEU A 198 20.97 2.44 -22.28
C LEU A 198 21.41 3.89 -22.49
N GLU A 199 22.16 4.18 -23.55
CA GLU A 199 22.64 5.54 -23.86
C GLU A 199 21.50 6.48 -24.24
N THR A 200 20.46 5.99 -24.92
CA THR A 200 19.33 6.80 -25.37
C THR A 200 18.16 6.75 -24.38
N THR A 201 17.49 5.60 -24.32
CA THR A 201 16.29 5.39 -23.50
C THR A 201 16.62 5.27 -22.02
N GLY A 202 17.74 4.64 -21.65
CA GLY A 202 18.15 4.55 -20.25
C GLY A 202 18.37 5.93 -19.61
N ALA A 203 19.05 6.84 -20.33
CA ALA A 203 19.23 8.23 -19.90
C ALA A 203 17.89 8.98 -19.78
N ALA A 204 16.96 8.77 -20.72
CA ALA A 204 15.63 9.37 -20.68
C ALA A 204 14.80 8.88 -19.47
N VAL A 205 14.78 7.57 -19.21
CA VAL A 205 14.08 6.97 -18.06
C VAL A 205 14.66 7.49 -16.75
N PHE A 206 15.99 7.54 -16.65
CA PHE A 206 16.66 8.08 -15.46
C PHE A 206 16.28 9.55 -15.22
N ALA A 207 16.28 10.39 -16.27
CA ALA A 207 15.88 11.78 -16.15
C ALA A 207 14.41 11.94 -15.70
N SER A 208 13.49 11.14 -16.24
CA SER A 208 12.08 11.14 -15.81
C SER A 208 11.92 10.81 -14.33
N ILE A 209 12.66 9.83 -13.83
CA ILE A 209 12.56 9.39 -12.44
C ILE A 209 13.18 10.41 -11.49
N VAL A 210 14.26 11.08 -11.88
CA VAL A 210 14.82 12.21 -11.11
C VAL A 210 13.79 13.33 -10.94
N VAL A 211 13.03 13.66 -12.00
CA VAL A 211 11.96 14.66 -11.91
C VAL A 211 10.81 14.17 -11.04
N LEU A 212 10.42 12.90 -11.12
CA LEU A 212 9.38 12.33 -10.25
C LEU A 212 9.81 12.34 -8.79
N LEU A 213 11.03 11.90 -8.46
CA LEU A 213 11.56 11.98 -7.10
C LEU A 213 11.55 13.42 -6.59
N ALA A 214 11.96 14.39 -7.42
CA ALA A 214 11.91 15.80 -7.07
C ALA A 214 10.48 16.28 -6.77
N SER A 215 9.47 15.74 -7.47
CA SER A 215 8.06 16.09 -7.26
C SER A 215 7.49 15.58 -5.92
N PHE A 216 8.09 14.53 -5.33
CA PHE A 216 7.68 13.98 -4.03
C PHE A 216 8.44 14.56 -2.83
N ILE A 217 9.50 15.37 -3.05
CA ILE A 217 10.22 16.07 -1.97
C ILE A 217 9.29 16.86 -1.04
N PRO A 218 8.29 17.63 -1.54
CA PRO A 218 7.38 18.36 -0.65
C PRO A 218 6.59 17.45 0.30
N LEU A 219 6.27 16.22 -0.11
CA LEU A 219 5.58 15.25 0.76
C LEU A 219 6.50 14.81 1.91
N LEU A 220 7.80 14.77 1.71
CA LEU A 220 8.77 14.43 2.77
C LEU A 220 8.97 15.57 3.78
N MET A 221 8.56 16.80 3.44
CA MET A 221 8.65 17.97 4.34
C MET A 221 7.39 18.19 5.18
N THR A 222 6.36 17.36 5.00
CA THR A 222 5.11 17.48 5.75
C THR A 222 5.25 16.98 7.19
N GLN A 223 4.49 17.59 8.11
CA GLN A 223 4.38 17.14 9.50
C GLN A 223 3.33 16.04 9.68
N LEU A 224 2.49 15.81 8.66
CA LEU A 224 1.45 14.78 8.68
C LEU A 224 2.07 13.40 8.42
N ALA A 225 2.08 12.55 9.45
CA ALA A 225 2.70 11.23 9.43
C ALA A 225 2.26 10.34 8.25
N ASN A 226 0.98 10.35 7.91
CA ASN A 226 0.44 9.55 6.81
C ASN A 226 0.91 10.05 5.43
N THR A 227 0.97 11.36 5.24
CA THR A 227 1.44 11.98 3.99
C THR A 227 2.95 11.84 3.83
N TRP A 228 3.69 11.94 4.94
CA TRP A 228 5.13 11.71 4.97
C TRP A 228 5.45 10.26 4.57
N ALA A 229 4.75 9.28 5.17
CA ALA A 229 4.93 7.86 4.84
C ALA A 229 4.69 7.58 3.35
N LEU A 230 3.63 8.16 2.75
CA LEU A 230 3.39 8.07 1.31
C LEU A 230 4.58 8.55 0.49
N GLY A 231 5.17 9.70 0.84
CA GLY A 231 6.34 10.23 0.17
C GLY A 231 7.55 9.28 0.24
N VAL A 232 7.77 8.66 1.41
CA VAL A 232 8.87 7.72 1.63
C VAL A 232 8.69 6.45 0.77
N PHE A 233 7.53 5.80 0.85
CA PHE A 233 7.28 4.57 0.09
C PHE A 233 7.30 4.80 -1.43
N ILE A 234 6.73 5.92 -1.92
CA ILE A 234 6.78 6.23 -3.35
C ILE A 234 8.23 6.45 -3.80
N SER A 235 9.02 7.19 -3.01
CA SER A 235 10.42 7.47 -3.35
C SER A 235 11.27 6.20 -3.38
N GLU A 236 11.12 5.34 -2.38
CA GLU A 236 11.78 4.03 -2.34
C GLU A 236 11.39 3.17 -3.55
N ALA A 237 10.09 3.05 -3.82
CA ALA A 237 9.61 2.21 -4.92
C ALA A 237 10.12 2.71 -6.28
N LEU A 238 10.14 4.02 -6.52
CA LEU A 238 10.71 4.61 -7.74
C LEU A 238 12.20 4.30 -7.92
N ILE A 239 12.96 4.30 -6.82
CA ILE A 239 14.39 3.95 -6.84
C ILE A 239 14.56 2.46 -7.18
N ILE A 240 13.72 1.60 -6.61
CA ILE A 240 13.75 0.17 -6.93
C ILE A 240 13.37 -0.02 -8.41
N ASP A 241 12.30 0.60 -8.88
CA ASP A 241 11.80 0.47 -10.25
C ASP A 241 12.84 0.92 -11.29
N VAL A 242 13.55 2.04 -11.07
CA VAL A 242 14.61 2.46 -12.00
C VAL A 242 15.76 1.47 -12.05
N VAL A 243 16.16 0.95 -10.90
CA VAL A 243 17.26 -0.03 -10.83
C VAL A 243 16.84 -1.32 -11.53
N LEU A 244 15.63 -1.81 -11.27
CA LEU A 244 15.09 -2.99 -11.93
C LEU A 244 14.95 -2.81 -13.43
N ALA A 245 14.45 -1.65 -13.88
CA ALA A 245 14.24 -1.37 -15.29
C ALA A 245 15.55 -1.28 -16.08
N LEU A 246 16.59 -0.65 -15.52
CA LEU A 246 17.87 -0.46 -16.20
C LEU A 246 18.79 -1.69 -16.12
N THR A 247 18.66 -2.52 -15.07
CA THR A 247 19.60 -3.64 -14.84
C THR A 247 18.94 -5.01 -14.96
N ILE A 248 17.88 -5.27 -14.21
CA ILE A 248 17.25 -6.59 -14.10
C ILE A 248 16.48 -6.93 -15.37
N ILE A 249 15.77 -5.97 -15.99
CA ILE A 249 15.02 -6.23 -17.22
C ILE A 249 15.94 -6.67 -18.36
N PRO A 250 17.02 -5.93 -18.72
CA PRO A 250 17.95 -6.40 -19.75
C PRO A 250 18.57 -7.76 -19.41
N LEU A 251 18.91 -7.99 -18.14
CA LEU A 251 19.48 -9.27 -17.68
C LEU A 251 18.50 -10.43 -17.90
N LEU A 252 17.24 -10.27 -17.49
CA LEU A 252 16.21 -11.30 -17.66
C LEU A 252 15.89 -11.54 -19.14
N VAL A 253 15.84 -10.49 -19.96
CA VAL A 253 15.66 -10.63 -21.41
C VAL A 253 16.83 -11.40 -22.03
N TYR A 254 18.08 -11.17 -21.58
CA TYR A 254 19.24 -11.91 -22.06
C TYR A 254 19.19 -13.40 -21.71
N ILE A 255 18.78 -13.73 -20.47
CA ILE A 255 18.74 -15.09 -19.96
C ILE A 255 17.60 -15.88 -20.62
N PHE A 256 16.38 -15.34 -20.61
CA PHE A 256 15.20 -16.04 -21.07
C PHE A 256 15.00 -15.97 -22.60
N LYS A 257 15.72 -15.07 -23.27
CA LYS A 257 15.69 -14.86 -24.73
C LYS A 257 14.26 -14.92 -25.30
N PRO A 258 13.36 -14.01 -24.88
CA PRO A 258 11.98 -14.02 -25.35
C PRO A 258 11.92 -13.95 -26.87
N LYS A 259 11.08 -14.80 -27.47
CA LYS A 259 10.80 -14.80 -28.92
C LYS A 259 10.32 -13.43 -29.43
N TYR A 260 9.78 -12.59 -28.55
CA TYR A 260 9.40 -11.22 -28.91
C TYR A 260 10.58 -10.32 -29.27
N VAL A 261 11.71 -10.46 -28.56
CA VAL A 261 12.92 -9.64 -28.76
C VAL A 261 13.88 -10.31 -29.75
N PHE A 262 13.99 -11.64 -29.70
CA PHE A 262 14.92 -12.42 -30.53
C PHE A 262 14.27 -13.09 -31.75
N GLY A 263 12.96 -12.91 -31.94
CA GLY A 263 12.24 -13.50 -33.06
C GLY A 263 12.62 -12.82 -34.36
N ASN A 264 13.23 -13.57 -35.28
CA ASN A 264 13.43 -13.12 -36.65
C ASN A 264 12.08 -12.76 -37.27
N LYS A 265 11.97 -11.56 -37.85
CA LYS A 265 10.93 -11.29 -38.84
C LYS A 265 11.15 -12.28 -39.99
N LYS A 266 10.27 -13.27 -40.11
CA LYS A 266 10.08 -13.98 -41.37
C LYS A 266 9.45 -13.03 -42.37
#